data_AF-A0AA95J6U8-F1
#
_entry.id   AF-A0AA95J6U8-F1
#
_cell.length_a   1.000
_cell.length_b   1.000
_cell.length_c   1.000
_cell.angle_alpha   90.00
_cell.angle_beta   90.00
_cell.angle_gamma   90.00
#
_symmetry.space_group_name_H-M   'P 1'
#
loop_
_entity.id
_entity.type
_entity.pdbx_description
1 polymer ?
#
loop_
_entity_poly.entity_id
_entity_poly.type
_entity_poly.pdbx_seq_one_letter_code
_entity_poly.pdbx_strand_id
1 'polypeptide(L)'
;MDKLSWARHAALMKTVHNERTRLLATALNNLGVAIWATAILAPTASLLYSTGDANIGVWWVWIAGLWSLLGVALHLLARAILGRLLE
;
A
#
# COMPACT_ATOMS: atom_id res chain seq x y z
N MET A 1 1.05 11.31 -41.87
CA MET A 1 1.16 10.44 -40.69
C MET A 1 0.83 9.03 -41.11
N ASP A 2 1.79 8.12 -41.00
CA ASP A 2 1.73 6.73 -41.45
C ASP A 2 1.10 5.81 -40.39
N LYS A 3 0.56 4.65 -40.79
CA LYS A 3 -0.07 3.68 -39.89
C LYS A 3 0.86 3.19 -38.77
N LEU A 4 2.16 3.14 -39.04
CA LEU A 4 3.20 2.76 -38.07
C LEU A 4 3.32 3.80 -36.95
N SER A 5 3.25 5.09 -37.28
CA SER A 5 3.23 6.17 -36.29
C SER A 5 2.02 6.09 -35.34
N TRP A 6 0.83 5.77 -35.85
CA TRP A 6 -0.39 5.63 -35.03
C TRP A 6 -0.33 4.42 -34.10
N ALA A 7 0.09 3.26 -34.62
CA ALA A 7 0.25 2.06 -33.82
C ALA A 7 1.26 2.26 -32.67
N ARG A 8 2.37 2.97 -32.94
CA ARG A 8 3.36 3.33 -31.91
C ARG A 8 2.79 4.25 -30.85
N HIS A 9 2.04 5.29 -31.22
CA HIS A 9 1.41 6.18 -30.24
C HIS A 9 0.39 5.45 -29.37
N ALA A 10 -0.44 4.59 -29.95
CA ALA A 10 -1.39 3.78 -29.19
C ALA A 10 -0.70 2.84 -28.20
N ALA A 11 0.37 2.16 -28.63
CA ALA A 11 1.18 1.31 -27.76
C ALA A 11 1.83 2.09 -26.61
N LEU A 12 2.39 3.27 -26.91
CA LEU A 12 2.99 4.16 -25.90
C LEU A 12 1.96 4.64 -24.87
N MET A 13 0.75 4.99 -25.30
CA MET A 13 -0.31 5.38 -24.36
C MET A 13 -0.75 4.21 -23.47
N LYS A 14 -0.80 2.98 -24.00
CA LYS A 14 -1.08 1.76 -23.21
C LYS A 14 0.02 1.51 -22.18
N THR A 15 1.31 1.59 -22.56
CA THR A 15 2.42 1.40 -21.61
C THR A 15 2.45 2.46 -20.51
N VAL A 16 2.24 3.73 -20.84
CA VAL A 16 2.19 4.81 -19.83
C VAL A 16 1.04 4.59 -18.83
N HIS A 17 -0.13 4.13 -19.30
CA HIS A 17 -1.25 3.82 -18.42
C HIS A 17 -0.94 2.65 -17.48
N ASN A 18 -0.28 1.61 -17.98
CA ASN A 18 0.13 0.45 -17.19
C ASN A 18 1.18 0.82 -16.14
N GLU A 19 2.19 1.62 -16.51
CA GLU A 19 3.24 2.08 -15.60
C GLU A 19 2.65 2.89 -14.43
N ARG A 20 1.71 3.80 -14.73
CA ARG A 20 1.01 4.59 -13.71
C ARG A 20 0.20 3.72 -12.75
N THR A 21 -0.53 2.74 -13.28
CA THR A 21 -1.31 1.80 -12.48
C THR A 21 -0.40 0.98 -11.56
N ARG A 22 0.76 0.56 -12.08
CA ARG A 22 1.77 -0.16 -11.31
C ARG A 22 2.37 0.70 -10.20
N LEU A 23 2.73 1.96 -10.49
CA LEU A 23 3.25 2.88 -9.48
C LEU A 23 2.24 3.16 -8.37
N LEU A 24 0.96 3.30 -8.73
CA LEU A 24 -0.13 3.51 -7.76
C LEU A 24 -0.35 2.27 -6.89
N ALA A 25 -0.34 1.07 -7.47
CA ALA A 25 -0.41 -0.18 -6.71
C ALA A 25 0.78 -0.30 -5.73
N THR A 26 2.00 0.02 -6.16
CA THR A 26 3.18 0.04 -5.29
C THR A 26 3.04 1.06 -4.16
N ALA A 27 2.54 2.27 -4.44
CA ALA A 27 2.33 3.29 -3.43
C ALA A 27 1.30 2.85 -2.37
N LEU A 28 0.17 2.26 -2.79
CA LEU A 28 -0.84 1.71 -1.89
C LEU A 28 -0.30 0.55 -1.05
N ASN A 29 0.51 -0.34 -1.65
CA ASN A 29 1.17 -1.40 -0.92
C ASN A 29 2.14 -0.86 0.14
N ASN A 30 2.97 0.11 -0.21
CA ASN A 30 3.93 0.72 0.71
C ASN A 30 3.23 1.47 1.86
N LEU A 31 2.09 2.12 1.59
CA LEU A 31 1.24 2.68 2.64
C LEU A 31 0.70 1.59 3.57
N GLY A 32 0.22 0.46 3.02
CA GLY A 32 -0.20 -0.69 3.84
C GLY A 32 0.92 -1.21 4.74
N VAL A 33 2.14 -1.36 4.20
CA VAL A 33 3.32 -1.76 4.99
C VAL A 33 3.67 -0.73 6.06
N ALA A 34 3.64 0.56 5.73
CA ALA A 34 3.92 1.64 6.69
C ALA A 34 2.91 1.64 7.85
N ILE A 35 1.63 1.40 7.54
CA ILE A 35 0.56 1.26 8.54
C ILE A 35 0.82 0.08 9.47
N TRP A 36 1.18 -1.08 8.91
CA TRP A 36 1.52 -2.25 9.72
C TRP A 36 2.75 -2.01 10.59
N ALA A 37 3.78 -1.35 10.04
CA ALA A 37 4.98 -0.99 10.77
C ALA A 37 4.68 -0.02 11.93
N THR A 38 3.88 1.03 11.72
CA THR A 38 3.54 1.98 12.79
C THR A 38 2.62 1.37 13.83
N ALA A 39 1.65 0.54 13.43
CA ALA A 39 0.71 -0.08 14.36
C ALA A 39 1.33 -1.18 15.22
N ILE A 40 2.39 -1.86 14.74
CA ILE A 40 3.01 -2.99 15.44
C ILE A 40 4.43 -2.69 15.91
N LEU A 41 5.34 -2.24 15.04
CA LEU A 41 6.72 -2.01 15.46
C LEU A 41 6.83 -0.89 16.49
N ALA A 42 6.10 0.22 16.33
CA ALA A 42 6.19 1.34 17.26
C ALA A 42 5.79 0.96 18.70
N PRO A 43 4.64 0.31 18.96
CA PRO A 43 4.31 -0.14 20.31
C PRO A 43 5.22 -1.28 20.80
N THR A 44 5.67 -2.19 19.92
CA THR A 44 6.64 -3.24 20.31
C THR A 44 7.96 -2.63 20.76
N ALA A 45 8.46 -1.63 20.05
CA ALA A 45 9.66 -0.89 20.44
C ALA A 45 9.44 -0.15 21.77
N SER A 46 8.29 0.51 21.95
CA SER A 46 7.98 1.19 23.22
C SER A 46 7.95 0.23 24.42
N LEU A 47 7.42 -0.98 24.25
CA LEU A 47 7.45 -2.04 25.25
C LEU A 47 8.88 -2.53 25.56
N LEU A 48 9.69 -2.77 24.52
CA LEU A 48 11.05 -3.30 24.66
C LEU A 48 12.02 -2.28 25.28
N TYR A 49 11.87 -1.00 24.94
CA TYR A 49 12.75 0.06 25.42
C TYR A 49 12.23 0.74 26.70
N SER A 50 11.09 0.28 27.25
CA SER A 50 10.51 0.78 28.50
C SER A 50 10.50 2.31 28.60
N THR A 51 10.16 2.99 27.50
CA THR A 51 9.92 4.44 27.52
C THR A 51 8.71 4.69 28.40
N GLY A 52 8.98 5.14 29.63
CA GLY A 52 8.21 4.78 30.84
C GLY A 52 6.87 5.47 31.06
N ASP A 53 5.98 5.49 30.06
CA ASP A 53 4.58 5.94 30.22
C ASP A 53 3.61 5.29 29.20
N ALA A 54 4.03 4.23 28.52
CA ALA A 54 3.15 3.52 27.58
C ALA A 54 2.08 2.72 28.36
N ASN A 55 1.02 3.40 28.76
CA ASN A 55 -0.18 2.79 29.32
C ASN A 55 -0.93 2.09 28.19
N ILE A 56 -0.42 0.94 27.75
CA ILE A 56 -1.01 0.08 26.72
C ILE A 56 -2.23 -0.60 27.33
N GLY A 57 -3.29 0.19 27.53
CA GLY A 57 -4.60 -0.31 27.94
C GLY A 57 -5.28 -1.09 26.82
N VAL A 58 -6.36 -1.80 27.16
CA VAL A 58 -7.18 -2.58 26.22
C VAL A 58 -7.62 -1.78 24.98
N TRP A 59 -7.76 -0.46 25.12
CA TRP A 59 -8.04 0.46 24.01
C TRP A 59 -6.99 0.41 22.87
N TRP A 60 -5.72 0.18 23.19
CA TRP A 60 -4.65 0.10 22.18
C TRP A 60 -4.81 -1.12 21.26
N VAL A 61 -5.32 -2.24 21.79
CA VAL A 61 -5.61 -3.44 21.00
C VAL A 61 -6.63 -3.15 19.90
N TRP A 62 -7.64 -2.32 20.20
CA TRP A 62 -8.63 -1.89 19.21
C TRP A 62 -8.03 -0.98 18.14
N ILE A 63 -7.18 -0.03 18.53
CA ILE A 63 -6.47 0.85 17.58
C ILE A 63 -5.55 0.03 16.67
N ALA A 64 -4.76 -0.87 17.25
CA ALA A 64 -3.87 -1.75 16.49
C ALA A 64 -4.66 -2.64 15.54
N GLY A 65 -5.76 -3.24 15.99
CA GLY A 65 -6.65 -4.04 15.15
C GLY A 65 -7.25 -3.25 13.99
N LEU A 66 -7.75 -2.03 14.25
CA LEU A 66 -8.31 -1.15 13.21
C LEU A 66 -7.26 -0.76 12.17
N TRP A 67 -6.05 -0.38 12.61
CA TRP A 67 -4.95 -0.04 11.72
C TRP A 67 -4.46 -1.25 10.91
N SER A 68 -4.35 -2.43 11.52
CA SER A 68 -4.03 -3.67 10.81
C SER A 68 -5.06 -4.00 9.72
N LEU A 69 -6.36 -3.85 10.01
CA LEU A 69 -7.42 -4.03 9.01
C LEU A 69 -7.32 -3.03 7.87
N LEU A 70 -7.04 -1.75 8.16
CA LEU A 70 -6.78 -0.72 7.15
C LEU A 70 -5.58 -1.08 6.26
N GLY A 71 -4.48 -1.53 6.87
CA GLY A 71 -3.29 -1.95 6.13
C GLY A 71 -3.56 -3.16 5.21
N VAL A 72 -4.31 -4.16 5.69
CA VAL A 72 -4.74 -5.32 4.89
C VAL A 72 -5.65 -4.89 3.75
N ALA A 73 -6.62 -4.01 4.02
CA ALA A 73 -7.52 -3.49 3.00
C ALA A 73 -6.75 -2.74 1.90
N LEU A 74 -5.77 -1.90 2.27
CA LEU A 74 -4.88 -1.22 1.31
C LEU A 74 -4.04 -2.21 0.50
N HIS A 75 -3.51 -3.26 1.14
CA HIS A 75 -2.75 -4.30 0.45
C HIS A 75 -3.60 -5.08 -0.55
N LEU A 76 -4.83 -5.45 -0.17
CA LEU A 76 -5.78 -6.13 -1.05
C LEU A 76 -6.23 -5.22 -2.20
N LEU A 77 -6.45 -3.93 -1.94
CA LEU A 77 -6.74 -2.94 -2.98
C LEU A 77 -5.58 -2.79 -3.96
N ALA A 78 -4.34 -2.70 -3.48
CA ALA A 78 -3.15 -2.68 -4.33
C ALA A 78 -3.08 -3.95 -5.20
N ARG A 79 -3.35 -5.12 -4.62
CA ARG A 79 -3.37 -6.40 -5.34
C ARG A 79 -4.50 -6.48 -6.36
N ALA A 80 -5.68 -5.93 -6.05
CA ALA A 80 -6.80 -5.86 -6.97
C ALA A 80 -6.53 -4.91 -8.15
N ILE A 81 -5.89 -3.76 -7.89
CA ILE A 81 -5.48 -2.82 -8.93
C ILE A 81 -4.42 -3.45 -9.84
N LEU A 82 -3.46 -4.16 -9.27
CA LEU A 82 -2.42 -4.85 -10.03
C LEU A 82 -2.98 -6.05 -10.80
N GLY A 83 -3.92 -6.81 -10.23
CA GLY A 83 -4.60 -7.93 -10.88
C GLY A 83 -5.57 -7.50 -11.98
N ARG A 84 -5.96 -6.22 -12.02
CA ARG A 84 -6.75 -5.63 -13.12
C ARG A 84 -5.91 -5.11 -14.28
N LEU A 85 -4.57 -5.15 -14.17
CA LEU A 85 -3.71 -5.14 -15.36
C LEU A 85 -3.85 -6.50 -16.05
N LEU A 86 -4.91 -6.63 -16.84
CA LEU A 86 -4.99 -7.61 -17.91
C LEU A 86 -3.91 -7.27 -18.97
N GLU A 87 -3.23 -8.32 -19.44
CA GLU A 87 -2.33 -8.34 -20.60
C GLU A 87 -2.92 -7.59 -21.82
#